data_AF-A0A139I6P7-F1
#
_entry.id   AF-A0A139I6P7-F1
#
_cell.length_a   1.000
_cell.length_b   1.000
_cell.length_c   1.000
_cell.angle_alpha   90.00
_cell.angle_beta   90.00
_cell.angle_gamma   90.00
#
_symmetry.space_group_name_H-M   'P 1'
#
loop_
_entity.id
_entity.type
_entity.pdbx_description
1 polymer ?
#
loop_
_entity_poly.entity_id
_entity_poly.type
_entity_poly.pdbx_seq_one_letter_code
_entity_poly.pdbx_strand_id
1 'polypeptide(L)'
;MLKLLDFIEGNEDIIVTDYYTLENRTFTMVDRNNGSIVQVPIEFYATTPSIANLTRSRPEAYLIPRPWSSVAERLSILGLRVQTLDYSYRSTVEALNITSSSLKGTIYEGHVLNTVTTEPISKDVVLPAGSFLVSTRQKNAALAFITLEPENIDSYVTFGIVPVEEGDEYPIYRVMGE
;
A
#
# COMPACT_ATOMS: atom_id res chain seq x y z
N MET A 1 -11.72 -1.38 20.79
CA MET A 1 -10.42 -1.52 21.47
C MET A 1 -9.80 -2.89 21.21
N LEU A 2 -10.52 -4.01 21.41
CA LEU A 2 -10.03 -5.37 21.07
C LEU A 2 -9.55 -5.51 19.61
N LYS A 3 -10.41 -5.19 18.63
CA LYS A 3 -10.08 -5.32 17.19
C LYS A 3 -8.82 -4.57 16.72
N LEU A 4 -8.40 -3.52 17.45
CA LEU A 4 -7.19 -2.76 17.09
C LEU A 4 -5.92 -3.44 17.58
N LEU A 5 -5.94 -4.03 18.79
CA LEU A 5 -4.81 -4.85 19.24
C LEU A 5 -4.66 -6.07 18.34
N ASP A 6 -5.77 -6.75 18.02
CA ASP A 6 -5.77 -7.89 17.11
C ASP A 6 -5.11 -7.53 15.76
N PHE A 7 -5.40 -6.35 15.20
CA PHE A 7 -4.75 -5.88 13.98
C PHE A 7 -3.26 -5.57 14.15
N ILE A 8 -2.86 -4.96 15.27
CA ILE A 8 -1.46 -4.58 15.53
C ILE A 8 -0.59 -5.84 15.70
N GLU A 9 -1.11 -6.84 16.40
CA GLU A 9 -0.42 -8.08 16.77
C GLU A 9 -0.62 -9.20 15.73
N GLY A 10 -1.59 -9.07 14.83
CA GLY A 10 -1.96 -10.10 13.86
C GLY A 10 -0.93 -10.31 12.74
N ASN A 11 -0.89 -11.54 12.22
CA ASN A 11 0.05 -11.99 11.17
C ASN A 11 -0.66 -12.37 9.88
N GLU A 12 -1.95 -12.03 9.75
CA GLU A 12 -2.71 -12.27 8.53
C GLU A 12 -2.05 -11.57 7.35
N ASP A 13 -2.16 -12.20 6.18
CA ASP A 13 -1.68 -11.63 4.94
C ASP A 13 -2.29 -10.24 4.70
N ILE A 14 -1.47 -9.34 4.17
CA ILE A 14 -1.93 -8.05 3.69
C ILE A 14 -2.61 -8.22 2.34
N ILE A 15 -3.63 -7.40 2.09
CA ILE A 15 -4.28 -7.31 0.79
C ILE A 15 -3.60 -6.16 0.03
N VAL A 16 -2.96 -6.48 -1.09
CA VAL A 16 -2.28 -5.51 -1.96
C VAL A 16 -3.23 -4.93 -2.98
N THR A 17 -4.07 -5.77 -3.60
CA THR A 17 -5.16 -5.35 -4.48
C THR A 17 -6.43 -6.12 -4.17
N ASP A 18 -7.56 -5.47 -4.38
CA ASP A 18 -8.90 -6.03 -4.17
C ASP A 18 -9.88 -5.59 -5.25
N TYR A 19 -11.04 -6.23 -5.25
CA TYR A 19 -12.17 -5.92 -6.12
C TYR A 19 -13.48 -5.87 -5.34
N TYR A 20 -14.48 -5.21 -5.93
CA TYR A 20 -15.84 -5.11 -5.42
C TYR A 20 -16.72 -6.26 -5.90
N THR A 21 -17.83 -6.48 -5.19
CA THR A 21 -18.95 -7.30 -5.67
C THR A 21 -20.03 -6.40 -6.26
N LEU A 22 -20.56 -6.75 -7.43
CA LEU A 22 -21.70 -6.02 -8.02
C LEU A 22 -23.01 -6.47 -7.37
N GLU A 23 -23.77 -5.54 -6.83
CA GLU A 23 -25.05 -5.80 -6.19
C GLU A 23 -26.14 -4.90 -6.76
N ASN A 24 -27.30 -5.47 -7.08
CA ASN A 24 -28.48 -4.67 -7.41
C ASN A 24 -29.21 -4.30 -6.11
N ARG A 25 -29.33 -3.00 -5.84
CA ARG A 25 -30.05 -2.49 -4.66
C ARG A 25 -30.75 -1.18 -4.95
N THR A 26 -31.60 -0.73 -4.05
CA THR A 26 -32.20 0.60 -4.13
C THR A 26 -31.41 1.62 -3.32
N PHE A 27 -31.29 2.84 -3.84
CA PHE A 27 -30.75 3.98 -3.11
C PHE A 27 -31.83 5.02 -2.90
N THR A 28 -31.89 5.56 -1.69
CA THR A 28 -32.87 6.59 -1.34
C THR A 28 -32.42 7.92 -1.90
N MET A 29 -33.23 8.51 -2.79
CA MET A 29 -32.96 9.80 -3.41
C MET A 29 -34.17 10.73 -3.29
N VAL A 30 -33.95 12.02 -3.53
CA VAL A 30 -35.03 13.00 -3.63
C VAL A 30 -35.30 13.28 -5.11
N ASP A 31 -36.55 13.11 -5.55
CA ASP A 31 -36.98 13.50 -6.89
C ASP A 31 -36.93 15.03 -7.03
N ARG A 32 -36.10 15.50 -7.95
CA ARG A 32 -35.88 16.93 -8.19
C ARG A 32 -37.16 17.69 -8.59
N ASN A 33 -38.12 17.02 -9.22
CA ASN A 33 -39.30 17.69 -9.80
C ASN A 33 -40.38 17.99 -8.75
N ASN A 34 -40.55 17.10 -7.77
CA ASN A 34 -41.66 17.16 -6.82
C ASN A 34 -41.20 17.07 -5.35
N GLY A 35 -39.91 16.89 -5.09
CA GLY A 35 -39.34 16.81 -3.73
C GLY A 35 -39.66 15.51 -2.98
N SER A 36 -40.27 14.52 -3.64
CA SER A 36 -40.61 13.24 -3.01
C SER A 36 -39.37 12.37 -2.80
N ILE A 37 -39.44 11.49 -1.80
CA ILE A 37 -38.40 10.48 -1.57
C ILE A 37 -38.70 9.27 -2.46
N VAL A 38 -37.71 8.87 -3.27
CA VAL A 38 -37.81 7.74 -4.20
C VAL A 38 -36.72 6.71 -3.94
N GLN A 39 -37.04 5.45 -4.21
CA GLN A 39 -36.09 4.33 -4.20
C GLN A 39 -35.62 4.06 -5.62
N VAL A 40 -34.38 4.47 -5.93
CA VAL A 40 -33.82 4.33 -7.29
C VAL A 40 -33.03 3.02 -7.36
N PRO A 41 -33.33 2.11 -8.31
CA PRO A 41 -32.50 0.93 -8.52
C PRO A 41 -31.12 1.36 -9.02
N ILE A 42 -30.07 0.86 -8.38
CA ILE A 42 -28.69 1.11 -8.72
C ILE A 42 -27.91 -0.19 -8.82
N GLU A 43 -26.90 -0.19 -9.67
CA GLU A 43 -25.79 -1.12 -9.60
C GLU A 43 -24.81 -0.60 -8.55
N PHE A 44 -24.67 -1.33 -7.45
CA PHE A 44 -23.81 -0.95 -6.34
C PHE A 44 -22.53 -1.78 -6.33
N TYR A 45 -21.39 -1.11 -6.35
CA TYR A 45 -20.08 -1.71 -6.19
C TYR A 45 -19.78 -1.89 -4.69
N ALA A 46 -20.16 -3.04 -4.14
CA ALA A 46 -19.97 -3.37 -2.74
C ALA A 46 -18.52 -3.74 -2.43
N THR A 47 -17.89 -2.98 -1.54
CA THR A 47 -16.51 -3.20 -1.07
C THR A 47 -16.46 -3.62 0.40
N THR A 48 -17.59 -4.06 0.97
CA THR A 48 -17.66 -4.48 2.38
C THR A 48 -18.50 -5.76 2.51
N PRO A 49 -17.86 -6.95 2.56
CA PRO A 49 -16.41 -7.16 2.46
C PRO A 49 -15.90 -6.94 1.02
N SER A 50 -14.65 -6.52 0.87
CA SER A 50 -13.98 -6.57 -0.45
C SER A 50 -13.45 -7.97 -0.72
N ILE A 51 -13.22 -8.27 -2.00
CA ILE A 51 -12.65 -9.54 -2.44
C ILE A 51 -11.17 -9.32 -2.72
N ALA A 52 -10.30 -9.95 -1.94
CA ALA A 52 -8.87 -9.88 -2.16
C ALA A 52 -8.50 -10.48 -3.54
N ASN A 53 -7.65 -9.78 -4.28
CA ASN A 53 -7.15 -10.21 -5.59
C ASN A 53 -5.67 -10.59 -5.53
N LEU A 54 -4.86 -9.78 -4.86
CA LEU A 54 -3.45 -10.06 -4.56
C LEU A 54 -3.22 -9.90 -3.07
N THR A 55 -2.74 -10.95 -2.43
CA THR A 55 -2.33 -10.93 -1.02
C THR A 55 -0.84 -11.22 -0.88
N ARG A 56 -0.27 -10.81 0.24
CA ARG A 56 1.13 -11.07 0.60
C ARG A 56 1.28 -11.29 2.09
N SER A 57 2.27 -12.05 2.50
CA SER A 57 2.62 -12.16 3.91
C SER A 57 2.97 -10.81 4.51
N ARG A 58 2.42 -10.51 5.69
CA ARG A 58 2.70 -9.25 6.37
C ARG A 58 4.18 -9.15 6.75
N PRO A 59 4.90 -8.10 6.33
CA PRO A 59 6.24 -7.87 6.82
C PRO A 59 6.20 -7.38 8.28
N GLU A 60 7.23 -7.67 9.07
CA GLU A 60 7.41 -7.08 10.40
C GLU A 60 7.72 -5.58 10.33
N ALA A 61 8.45 -5.18 9.30
CA ALA A 61 8.79 -3.78 9.05
C ALA A 61 9.12 -3.52 7.57
N TYR A 62 9.02 -2.27 7.17
CA TYR A 62 9.63 -1.76 5.95
C TYR A 62 10.93 -1.03 6.28
N LEU A 63 11.96 -1.22 5.46
CA LEU A 63 13.23 -0.50 5.52
C LEU A 63 13.33 0.44 4.34
N ILE A 64 13.61 1.71 4.62
CA ILE A 64 13.71 2.78 3.64
C ILE A 64 15.14 3.34 3.70
N PRO A 65 15.94 3.19 2.63
CA PRO A 65 17.30 3.73 2.59
C PRO A 65 17.32 5.25 2.73
N ARG A 66 18.41 5.80 3.30
CA ARG A 66 18.59 7.24 3.51
C ARG A 66 18.24 8.15 2.31
N PRO A 67 18.58 7.81 1.05
CA PRO A 67 18.19 8.61 -0.11
C PRO A 67 16.68 8.82 -0.26
N TRP A 68 15.86 7.91 0.27
CA TRP A 68 14.39 7.95 0.21
C TRP A 68 13.76 8.61 1.46
N SER A 69 14.47 9.55 2.09
CA SER A 69 13.98 10.28 3.26
C SER A 69 12.63 11.00 3.04
N SER A 70 12.33 11.45 1.83
CA SER A 70 11.03 12.06 1.49
C SER A 70 9.87 11.05 1.59
N VAL A 71 10.11 9.76 1.34
CA VAL A 71 9.13 8.69 1.55
C VAL A 71 8.85 8.51 3.03
N ALA A 72 9.91 8.46 3.84
CA ALA A 72 9.81 8.37 5.31
C ALA A 72 9.06 9.57 5.92
N GLU A 73 9.30 10.78 5.41
CA GLU A 73 8.57 11.98 5.80
C GLU A 73 7.07 11.88 5.49
N ARG A 74 6.71 11.45 4.28
CA ARG A 74 5.30 11.26 3.88
C ARG A 74 4.58 10.24 4.76
N LEU A 75 5.23 9.12 5.09
CA LEU A 75 4.68 8.13 6.02
C LEU A 75 4.45 8.73 7.42
N SER A 76 5.36 9.58 7.87
CA SER A 76 5.20 10.30 9.15
C SER A 76 4.01 11.26 9.13
N ILE A 77 3.80 11.98 8.01
CA ILE A 77 2.62 12.84 7.78
C ILE A 77 1.32 12.03 7.79
N LEU A 78 1.33 10.82 7.21
CA LEU A 78 0.23 9.85 7.28
C LEU A 78 0.00 9.28 8.70
N GLY A 79 0.84 9.67 9.66
CA GLY A 79 0.71 9.27 11.06
C GLY A 79 1.31 7.90 11.37
N LEU A 80 2.18 7.36 10.50
CA LEU A 80 3.01 6.22 10.87
C LEU A 80 4.16 6.66 11.78
N ARG A 81 4.49 5.81 12.73
CA ARG A 81 5.75 5.91 13.48
C ARG A 81 6.87 5.40 12.59
N VAL A 82 7.78 6.31 12.26
CA VAL A 82 8.98 6.04 11.48
C VAL A 82 10.20 6.21 12.37
N GLN A 83 11.00 5.15 12.52
CA GLN A 83 12.24 5.17 13.27
C GLN A 83 13.40 5.51 12.33
N THR A 84 14.18 6.54 12.66
CA THR A 84 15.49 6.74 12.03
C THR A 84 16.53 5.88 12.76
N LEU A 85 17.29 5.10 12.01
CA LEU A 85 18.33 4.22 12.55
C LEU A 85 19.61 5.03 12.79
N ASP A 86 20.16 4.97 13.99
CA ASP A 86 21.44 5.59 14.36
C ASP A 86 22.64 4.64 14.20
N TYR A 87 22.39 3.41 13.71
CA TYR A 87 23.39 2.38 13.44
C TYR A 87 23.26 1.82 12.01
N SER A 88 24.27 1.08 11.56
CA SER A 88 24.19 0.34 10.30
C SER A 88 23.36 -0.93 10.48
N TYR A 89 22.29 -1.06 9.70
CA TYR A 89 21.40 -2.22 9.73
C TYR A 89 21.87 -3.28 8.73
N ARG A 90 21.94 -4.53 9.18
CA ARG A 90 22.32 -5.68 8.35
C ARG A 90 21.32 -6.80 8.59
N SER A 91 20.67 -7.26 7.53
CA SER A 91 19.72 -8.38 7.59
C SER A 91 19.51 -8.94 6.20
N THR A 92 19.11 -10.21 6.15
CA THR A 92 18.37 -10.74 5.02
C THR A 92 16.98 -10.09 5.02
N VAL A 93 16.55 -9.62 3.86
CA VAL A 93 15.26 -8.95 3.64
C VAL A 93 14.63 -9.52 2.38
N GLU A 94 13.33 -9.30 2.24
CA GLU A 94 12.64 -9.48 0.97
C GLU A 94 12.69 -8.14 0.19
N ALA A 95 13.27 -8.17 -1.00
CA ALA A 95 13.20 -7.08 -1.98
C ALA A 95 12.19 -7.46 -3.08
N LEU A 96 11.61 -6.47 -3.74
CA LEU A 96 10.67 -6.68 -4.84
C LEU A 96 11.34 -6.25 -6.14
N ASN A 97 11.48 -7.17 -7.09
CA ASN A 97 11.92 -6.83 -8.45
C ASN A 97 10.71 -6.50 -9.30
N ILE A 98 10.79 -5.42 -10.07
CA ILE A 98 9.74 -5.01 -10.99
C ILE A 98 9.81 -5.90 -12.24
N THR A 99 8.78 -6.69 -12.49
CA THR A 99 8.70 -7.62 -13.62
C THR A 99 7.91 -7.07 -14.81
N SER A 100 7.12 -6.03 -14.60
CA SER A 100 6.52 -5.23 -15.67
C SER A 100 6.22 -3.82 -15.18
N SER A 101 6.20 -2.85 -16.11
CA SER A 101 5.87 -1.45 -15.84
C SER A 101 5.07 -0.86 -17.00
N SER A 102 3.96 -0.19 -16.71
CA SER A 102 3.05 0.35 -17.71
C SER A 102 2.50 1.71 -17.28
N LEU A 103 2.90 2.75 -18.01
CA LEU A 103 2.39 4.10 -17.82
C LEU A 103 1.03 4.28 -18.50
N LYS A 104 0.09 4.85 -17.77
CA LYS A 104 -1.25 5.17 -18.30
C LYS A 104 -1.16 6.30 -19.32
N GLY A 105 -1.87 6.17 -20.44
CA GLY A 105 -1.95 7.22 -21.47
C GLY A 105 -2.73 8.48 -21.08
N THR A 106 -3.30 8.53 -19.87
CA THR A 106 -4.09 9.65 -19.36
C THR A 106 -3.59 10.12 -17.99
N ILE A 107 -3.80 11.39 -17.72
CA ILE A 107 -3.47 12.02 -16.43
C ILE A 107 -4.63 11.80 -15.45
N TYR A 108 -4.31 11.30 -14.26
CA TYR A 108 -5.23 11.18 -13.12
C TYR A 108 -4.78 12.13 -12.02
N GLU A 109 -5.61 13.12 -11.67
CA GLU A 109 -5.31 14.08 -10.60
C GLU A 109 -3.94 14.78 -10.71
N GLY A 110 -3.42 14.97 -11.94
CA GLY A 110 -2.12 15.57 -12.19
C GLY A 110 -0.94 14.59 -12.30
N HIS A 111 -1.19 13.29 -12.16
CA HIS A 111 -0.18 12.23 -12.23
C HIS A 111 -0.39 11.33 -13.46
N VAL A 112 0.71 10.88 -14.07
CA VAL A 112 0.71 9.75 -15.00
C VAL A 112 0.90 8.50 -14.16
N LEU A 113 -0.14 7.67 -14.07
CA LEU A 113 -0.11 6.50 -13.19
C LEU A 113 0.76 5.39 -13.78
N ASN A 114 1.52 4.71 -12.92
CA ASN A 114 2.32 3.54 -13.28
C ASN A 114 1.72 2.25 -12.69
N THR A 115 1.32 1.31 -13.54
CA THR A 115 0.95 -0.03 -13.11
C THR A 115 2.15 -0.95 -13.25
N VAL A 116 2.53 -1.61 -12.16
CA VAL A 116 3.66 -2.54 -12.13
C VAL A 116 3.22 -3.92 -11.66
N THR A 117 4.06 -4.92 -11.93
CA THR A 117 4.03 -6.23 -11.24
C THR A 117 5.38 -6.49 -10.62
N THR A 118 5.42 -7.28 -9.54
CA THR A 118 6.68 -7.59 -8.86
C THR A 118 6.84 -9.05 -8.49
N GLU A 119 8.09 -9.47 -8.34
CA GLU A 119 8.47 -10.76 -7.78
C GLU A 119 9.38 -10.58 -6.55
N PRO A 120 9.12 -11.30 -5.45
CA PRO A 120 9.96 -11.22 -4.27
C PRO A 120 11.28 -11.96 -4.46
N ILE A 121 12.36 -11.36 -3.97
CA ILE A 121 13.68 -11.98 -3.88
C ILE A 121 14.24 -11.81 -2.46
N SER A 122 14.89 -12.84 -1.96
CA SER A 122 15.63 -12.76 -0.70
C SER A 122 17.01 -12.16 -0.96
N LYS A 123 17.41 -11.18 -0.15
CA LYS A 123 18.65 -10.43 -0.33
C LYS A 123 19.24 -10.00 1.00
N ASP A 124 20.55 -10.13 1.14
CA ASP A 124 21.27 -9.49 2.24
C ASP A 124 21.53 -8.02 1.92
N VAL A 125 21.08 -7.14 2.82
CA VAL A 125 21.27 -5.70 2.68
C VAL A 125 22.09 -5.13 3.83
N VAL A 126 22.81 -4.06 3.52
CA VAL A 126 23.53 -3.24 4.50
C VAL A 126 23.06 -1.81 4.31
N LEU A 127 22.30 -1.30 5.27
CA LEU A 127 21.83 0.08 5.26
C LEU A 127 22.67 0.92 6.23
N PRO A 128 23.11 2.12 5.85
CA PRO A 128 23.86 2.99 6.75
C PRO A 128 22.93 3.63 7.79
N ALA A 129 23.53 4.14 8.87
CA ALA A 129 22.85 5.04 9.79
C ALA A 129 22.21 6.22 9.03
N GLY A 130 21.04 6.67 9.50
CA GLY A 130 20.16 7.62 8.81
C GLY A 130 19.17 6.98 7.85
N SER A 131 19.18 5.65 7.69
CA SER A 131 18.08 4.92 7.06
C SER A 131 16.89 4.81 8.00
N PHE A 132 15.72 4.43 7.49
CA PHE A 132 14.48 4.42 8.26
C PHE A 132 13.88 3.02 8.35
N LEU A 133 13.24 2.74 9.49
CA LEU A 133 12.50 1.52 9.76
C LEU A 133 11.07 1.90 10.13
N VAL A 134 10.10 1.25 9.48
CA VAL A 134 8.67 1.44 9.72
C VAL A 134 8.07 0.10 10.12
N SER A 135 7.92 -0.12 11.42
CA SER A 135 7.29 -1.35 11.92
C SER A 135 5.84 -1.43 11.48
N THR A 136 5.36 -2.61 11.14
CA THR A 136 3.94 -2.85 10.85
C THR A 136 3.15 -3.13 12.13
N ARG A 137 3.79 -3.17 13.30
CA ARG A 137 3.17 -3.34 14.62
C ARG A 137 2.67 -2.00 15.16
N GLN A 138 1.74 -1.38 14.44
CA GLN A 138 1.15 -0.10 14.81
C GLN A 138 -0.22 0.12 14.19
N LYS A 139 -1.02 0.99 14.84
CA LYS A 139 -2.43 1.27 14.46
C LYS A 139 -2.63 1.69 13.00
N ASN A 140 -1.62 2.35 12.41
CA ASN A 140 -1.70 2.93 11.06
C ASN A 140 -0.91 2.09 10.02
N ALA A 141 -0.55 0.85 10.33
CA ALA A 141 0.26 0.01 9.44
C ALA A 141 -0.38 -0.23 8.07
N ALA A 142 -1.71 -0.25 7.98
CA ALA A 142 -2.43 -0.34 6.71
C ALA A 142 -2.03 0.75 5.70
N LEU A 143 -1.69 1.94 6.18
CA LEU A 143 -1.21 3.03 5.32
C LEU A 143 0.18 2.75 4.73
N ALA A 144 1.04 1.99 5.44
CA ALA A 144 2.29 1.51 4.84
C ALA A 144 2.02 0.45 3.76
N PHE A 145 1.07 -0.47 3.98
CA PHE A 145 0.74 -1.50 2.98
C PHE A 145 0.23 -0.86 1.69
N ILE A 146 -0.68 0.10 1.80
CA ILE A 146 -1.24 0.82 0.64
C ILE A 146 -0.15 1.61 -0.09
N THR A 147 0.70 2.34 0.64
CA THR A 147 1.65 3.25 0.00
C THR A 147 2.95 2.58 -0.49
N LEU A 148 3.39 1.50 0.18
CA LEU A 148 4.70 0.89 -0.06
C LEU A 148 4.65 -0.39 -0.88
N GLU A 149 3.52 -1.07 -1.01
CA GLU A 149 3.37 -2.21 -1.91
C GLU A 149 3.19 -1.72 -3.36
N PRO A 150 4.13 -2.00 -4.29
CA PRO A 150 4.16 -1.36 -5.62
C PRO A 150 2.92 -1.55 -6.48
N GLU A 151 2.24 -2.70 -6.37
CA GLU A 151 1.04 -3.00 -7.15
C GLU A 151 -0.24 -2.38 -6.61
N ASN A 152 -0.20 -1.77 -5.42
CA ASN A 152 -1.38 -1.10 -4.88
C ASN A 152 -1.69 0.17 -5.70
N ILE A 153 -2.98 0.40 -5.97
CA ILE A 153 -3.46 1.50 -6.81
C ILE A 153 -3.13 2.90 -6.25
N ASP A 154 -2.93 3.01 -4.94
CA ASP A 154 -2.58 4.23 -4.21
C ASP A 154 -1.12 4.21 -3.72
N SER A 155 -0.29 3.34 -4.32
CA SER A 155 1.11 3.24 -3.96
C SER A 155 1.93 4.44 -4.43
N TYR A 156 3.07 4.65 -3.77
CA TYR A 156 4.04 5.63 -4.21
C TYR A 156 4.66 5.29 -5.57
N VAL A 157 4.65 4.01 -5.97
CA VAL A 157 5.05 3.62 -7.33
C VAL A 157 3.99 4.07 -8.33
N THR A 158 2.71 3.79 -8.06
CA THR A 158 1.62 4.16 -8.96
C THR A 158 1.53 5.66 -9.18
N PHE A 159 1.77 6.47 -8.16
CA PHE A 159 1.79 7.93 -8.29
C PHE A 159 3.15 8.53 -8.72
N GLY A 160 4.15 7.70 -9.01
CA GLY A 160 5.47 8.12 -9.48
C GLY A 160 6.33 8.84 -8.42
N ILE A 161 5.98 8.72 -7.14
CA ILE A 161 6.77 9.22 -6.01
C ILE A 161 8.04 8.37 -5.84
N VAL A 162 7.93 7.06 -6.05
CA VAL A 162 9.06 6.14 -6.21
C VAL A 162 9.06 5.66 -7.67
N PRO A 163 9.76 6.35 -8.58
CA PRO A 163 9.81 5.95 -9.98
C PRO A 163 10.58 4.64 -10.14
N VAL A 164 10.01 3.73 -10.93
CA VAL A 164 10.60 2.43 -11.30
C VAL A 164 10.20 2.02 -12.71
N GLU A 165 11.05 1.24 -13.35
CA GLU A 165 10.85 0.63 -14.67
C GLU A 165 10.95 -0.91 -14.58
N GLU A 166 10.58 -1.61 -15.65
CA GLU A 166 10.75 -3.06 -15.73
C GLU A 166 12.24 -3.43 -15.60
N GLY A 167 12.55 -4.38 -14.72
CA GLY A 167 13.91 -4.80 -14.41
C GLY A 167 14.55 -4.08 -13.21
N ASP A 168 13.93 -3.04 -12.67
CA ASP A 168 14.41 -2.37 -11.46
C ASP A 168 14.18 -3.21 -10.20
N GLU A 169 15.07 -3.05 -9.21
CA GLU A 169 14.80 -3.46 -7.83
C GLU A 169 14.11 -2.31 -7.09
N TYR A 170 12.95 -2.59 -6.49
CA TYR A 170 12.24 -1.61 -5.68
C TYR A 170 13.06 -1.26 -4.42
N PRO A 171 13.29 0.04 -4.13
CA PRO A 171 14.28 0.44 -3.14
C PRO A 171 13.79 0.38 -1.69
N ILE A 172 12.57 -0.11 -1.44
CA ILE A 172 12.01 -0.25 -0.09
C ILE A 172 11.89 -1.73 0.21
N TYR A 173 12.58 -2.15 1.27
CA TYR A 173 12.74 -3.55 1.61
C TYR A 173 11.74 -3.98 2.68
N ARG A 174 11.35 -5.25 2.63
CA ARG A 174 10.45 -5.89 3.59
C ARG A 174 11.24 -6.78 4.53
N VAL A 175 11.17 -6.48 5.82
CA VAL A 175 11.68 -7.38 6.87
C VAL A 175 10.60 -8.40 7.14
N MET A 176 10.86 -9.66 6.81
CA MET A 176 9.92 -10.75 7.05
C MET A 176 10.11 -11.31 8.47
N GLY A 177 9.02 -11.79 9.06
CA GLY A 177 9.07 -12.52 10.33
C GLY A 177 9.64 -13.91 10.14
N GLU A 178 10.15 -14.49 11.22
CA GLU A 178 10.50 -15.92 11.29
C GLU A 178 9.25 -16.82 11.31
#